data_AF-A0A523J253-F1
#
_entry.id   AF-A0A523J253-F1
#
_cell.length_a   1.000
_cell.length_b   1.000
_cell.length_c   1.000
_cell.angle_alpha   90.00
_cell.angle_beta   90.00
_cell.angle_gamma   90.00
#
_symmetry.space_group_name_H-M   'P 1'
#
loop_
_entity.id
_entity.type
_entity.pdbx_description
1 polymer ?
#
loop_
_entity_poly.entity_id
_entity_poly.type
_entity_poly.pdbx_seq_one_letter_code
_entity_poly.pdbx_strand_id
1 'polypeptide(L)'
;MSNTTTATGSIAETKSNVKIRFAPSSEFERELNKRINAYFKNTSSTKRDCLNMYIKSFLSISWVIASYCLIVFGGLPVWGIVVASVSLSFALNALSFNVMHDAIHGAYSKHKIVNKLMGHWLDLIGGSSYLWNSKHNYFHHSYPNITGHDDDVEVGVFARFTPHQKKYSFHRFQHFYIWFLYGFLAIKWHLLDDFQVYFTEKVNGHHRERPKGMDAVILFGGKIFFFIMVFVVPSLYYPVLYVIGFYVFIAMMQGVIMSLVFQLAHCVEEAEFPMQDEEAGIMDRTWVVHQIYTTVNFARGNKLLTWYLGGLNYQVEHHLYPHICHINYPKMSYIIEETCKEYGVPYSAHDGFLDGVRSHYNWLRELAHAP
;
A
#
# COMPACT_ATOMS: atom_id res chain seq x y z
N MET A 1 -20.83 -48.31 29.71
CA MET A 1 -20.30 -47.04 30.24
C MET A 1 -19.29 -46.51 29.24
N SER A 2 -19.42 -45.24 28.91
CA SER A 2 -18.93 -44.56 27.71
C SER A 2 -17.41 -44.37 27.70
N ASN A 3 -16.77 -44.70 26.58
CA ASN A 3 -15.50 -44.10 26.19
C ASN A 3 -15.78 -42.99 25.18
N THR A 4 -15.52 -41.76 25.62
CA THR A 4 -15.47 -40.53 24.82
C THR A 4 -14.18 -40.48 24.03
N THR A 5 -14.27 -40.65 22.70
CA THR A 5 -13.23 -40.25 21.76
C THR A 5 -13.59 -38.89 21.17
N THR A 6 -12.85 -37.87 21.59
CA THR A 6 -12.86 -36.52 21.07
C THR A 6 -12.47 -36.51 19.59
N ALA A 7 -13.41 -36.18 18.72
CA ALA A 7 -13.13 -35.85 17.33
C ALA A 7 -12.50 -34.46 17.27
N THR A 8 -11.19 -34.40 17.06
CA THR A 8 -10.50 -33.19 16.62
C THR A 8 -10.89 -32.92 15.17
N GLY A 9 -11.87 -32.04 14.98
CA GLY A 9 -12.22 -31.50 13.66
C GLY A 9 -11.05 -30.68 13.12
N SER A 10 -10.28 -31.30 12.22
CA SER A 10 -9.46 -30.60 11.23
C SER A 10 -10.44 -29.89 10.30
N ILE A 11 -10.65 -28.59 10.51
CA ILE A 11 -11.41 -27.75 9.58
C ILE A 11 -10.43 -27.16 8.58
N ALA A 12 -10.53 -27.71 7.37
CA ALA A 12 -10.18 -27.19 6.06
C ALA A 12 -9.11 -26.08 5.99
N GLU A 13 -7.93 -26.44 5.50
CA GLU A 13 -7.23 -25.56 4.57
C GLU A 13 -8.18 -25.32 3.38
N THR A 14 -8.80 -24.15 3.29
CA THR A 14 -9.56 -23.73 2.09
C THR A 14 -8.56 -23.48 0.97
N LYS A 15 -8.05 -24.58 0.41
CA LYS A 15 -7.25 -24.65 -0.80
C LYS A 15 -8.16 -24.42 -1.99
N SER A 16 -8.34 -23.17 -2.35
CA SER A 16 -8.88 -22.80 -3.65
C SER A 16 -7.74 -22.38 -4.56
N ASN A 17 -7.21 -23.32 -5.35
CA ASN A 17 -6.51 -22.99 -6.60
C ASN A 17 -7.52 -22.53 -7.69
N VAL A 18 -8.76 -22.23 -7.32
CA VAL A 18 -9.79 -21.77 -8.26
C VAL A 18 -9.48 -20.33 -8.62
N LYS A 19 -9.24 -20.10 -9.92
CA LYS A 19 -9.02 -18.77 -10.45
C LYS A 19 -10.31 -17.96 -10.33
N ILE A 20 -10.29 -16.91 -9.49
CA ILE A 20 -11.41 -15.99 -9.33
C ILE A 20 -11.75 -15.33 -10.67
N ARG A 21 -13.05 -15.26 -10.99
CA ARG A 21 -13.58 -14.57 -12.16
C ARG A 21 -14.63 -13.56 -11.73
N PHE A 22 -14.57 -12.36 -12.29
CA PHE A 22 -15.59 -11.34 -12.11
C PHE A 22 -16.68 -11.46 -13.16
N ALA A 23 -17.87 -10.93 -12.84
CA ALA A 23 -18.94 -10.83 -13.81
C ALA A 23 -18.50 -9.97 -15.03
N PRO A 24 -19.07 -10.23 -16.22
CA PRO A 24 -18.75 -9.46 -17.42
C PRO A 24 -19.01 -7.95 -17.27
N SER A 25 -18.33 -7.16 -18.10
CA SER A 25 -18.43 -5.69 -18.09
C SER A 25 -19.89 -5.19 -18.14
N SER A 26 -20.19 -4.18 -17.34
CA SER A 26 -21.52 -3.57 -17.21
C SER A 26 -21.66 -2.28 -18.01
N GLU A 27 -22.90 -1.81 -18.18
CA GLU A 27 -23.16 -0.49 -18.75
C GLU A 27 -22.49 0.64 -17.96
N PHE A 28 -22.47 0.52 -16.63
CA PHE A 28 -21.76 1.43 -15.73
C PHE A 28 -20.29 1.59 -16.11
N GLU A 29 -19.55 0.49 -16.28
CA GLU A 29 -18.13 0.53 -16.65
C GLU A 29 -17.92 1.20 -18.01
N ARG A 30 -18.77 0.91 -18.99
CA ARG A 30 -18.70 1.51 -20.33
C ARG A 30 -18.92 3.02 -20.27
N GLU A 31 -19.93 3.48 -19.54
CA GLU A 31 -20.22 4.91 -19.40
C GLU A 31 -19.13 5.63 -18.60
N LEU A 32 -18.64 5.03 -17.53
CA LEU A 32 -17.53 5.56 -16.75
C LEU A 32 -16.27 5.78 -17.60
N ASN A 33 -15.87 4.76 -18.36
CA ASN A 33 -14.73 4.84 -19.27
C ASN A 33 -14.95 5.89 -20.37
N LYS A 34 -16.17 6.00 -20.90
CA LYS A 34 -16.52 7.04 -21.88
C LYS A 34 -16.33 8.44 -21.29
N ARG A 35 -16.80 8.70 -20.08
CA ARG A 35 -16.69 10.01 -19.41
C ARG A 35 -15.25 10.37 -19.06
N ILE A 36 -14.48 9.43 -18.52
CA ILE A 36 -13.05 9.64 -18.23
C ILE A 36 -12.27 9.91 -19.52
N ASN A 37 -12.53 9.18 -20.60
CA ASN A 37 -11.87 9.46 -21.87
C ASN A 37 -12.30 10.80 -22.47
N ALA A 38 -13.57 11.19 -22.34
CA ALA A 38 -14.05 12.50 -22.75
C ALA A 38 -13.35 13.64 -21.98
N TYR A 39 -13.11 13.48 -20.68
CA TYR A 39 -12.35 14.44 -19.88
C TYR A 39 -10.95 14.71 -20.45
N PHE A 40 -10.18 13.65 -20.76
CA PHE A 40 -8.84 13.81 -21.34
C PHE A 40 -8.86 14.30 -22.79
N LYS A 41 -9.96 14.10 -23.53
CA LYS A 41 -10.11 14.62 -24.89
C LYS A 41 -10.47 16.11 -24.90
N ASN A 42 -11.26 16.55 -23.93
CA ASN A 42 -11.82 17.91 -23.88
C ASN A 42 -10.99 18.88 -23.02
N THR A 43 -9.93 18.39 -22.37
CA THR A 43 -9.03 19.21 -21.55
C THR A 43 -7.59 19.10 -22.07
N SER A 44 -6.72 20.01 -21.63
CA SER A 44 -5.27 19.91 -21.88
C SER A 44 -4.55 18.97 -20.91
N SER A 45 -5.28 18.35 -19.97
CA SER A 45 -4.70 17.39 -19.02
C SER A 45 -4.18 16.14 -19.73
N THR A 46 -3.06 15.62 -19.25
CA THR A 46 -2.47 14.38 -19.76
C THR A 46 -2.63 13.26 -18.74
N LYS A 47 -2.82 12.02 -19.21
CA LYS A 47 -2.89 10.84 -18.33
C LYS A 47 -1.56 10.55 -17.61
N ARG A 48 -0.43 10.97 -18.21
CA ARG A 48 0.95 10.74 -17.75
C ARG A 48 1.81 11.95 -18.12
N ASP A 49 3.08 11.96 -17.71
CA ASP A 49 4.02 13.05 -18.00
C ASP A 49 3.51 14.43 -17.53
N CYS A 50 2.78 14.46 -16.42
CA CYS A 50 2.26 15.70 -15.85
C CYS A 50 3.40 16.53 -15.27
N LEU A 51 3.53 17.82 -15.63
CA LEU A 51 4.60 18.69 -15.11
C LEU A 51 4.64 18.71 -13.57
N ASN A 52 3.47 18.75 -12.92
CA ASN A 52 3.36 18.73 -11.46
C ASN A 52 3.93 17.45 -10.84
N MET A 53 3.91 16.33 -11.57
CA MET A 53 4.50 15.06 -11.13
C MET A 53 6.03 15.14 -11.10
N TYR A 54 6.63 15.76 -12.12
CA TYR A 54 8.07 16.00 -12.17
C TYR A 54 8.53 16.97 -11.07
N ILE A 55 7.77 18.05 -10.84
CA ILE A 55 8.04 19.00 -9.76
C ILE A 55 7.95 18.30 -8.39
N LYS A 56 6.89 17.52 -8.14
CA LYS A 56 6.74 16.72 -6.92
C LYS A 56 7.91 15.78 -6.69
N SER A 57 8.40 15.15 -7.76
CA SER A 57 9.52 14.22 -7.69
C SER A 57 10.81 14.94 -7.31
N PHE A 58 11.10 16.07 -7.97
CA PHE A 58 12.25 16.90 -7.62
C PHE A 58 12.22 17.35 -6.16
N LEU A 59 11.06 17.83 -5.69
CA LEU A 59 10.88 18.26 -4.30
C LEU A 59 11.06 17.11 -3.31
N SER A 60 10.47 15.94 -3.58
CA SER A 60 10.55 14.78 -2.68
C SER A 60 11.97 14.22 -2.61
N ILE A 61 12.67 14.10 -3.74
CA ILE A 61 14.07 13.66 -3.79
C ILE A 61 14.97 14.67 -3.07
N SER A 62 14.79 15.97 -3.33
CA SER A 62 15.56 17.02 -2.66
C SER A 62 15.32 17.02 -1.15
N TRP A 63 14.09 16.75 -0.71
CA TRP A 63 13.74 16.66 0.70
C TRP A 63 14.39 15.46 1.40
N VAL A 64 14.45 14.30 0.75
CA VAL A 64 15.18 13.12 1.24
C VAL A 64 16.66 13.45 1.38
N ILE A 65 17.28 13.97 0.33
CA ILE A 65 18.71 14.31 0.32
C ILE A 65 19.03 15.34 1.40
N ALA A 66 18.26 16.42 1.49
CA ALA A 66 18.48 17.47 2.48
C ALA A 66 18.34 16.94 3.92
N SER A 67 17.28 16.16 4.21
CA SER A 67 17.06 15.60 5.54
C SER A 67 18.18 14.62 5.93
N TYR A 68 18.59 13.75 5.00
CA TYR A 68 19.70 12.83 5.21
C TYR A 68 21.03 13.56 5.45
N CYS A 69 21.36 14.55 4.61
CA CYS A 69 22.59 15.33 4.77
C CYS A 69 22.62 16.11 6.08
N LEU A 70 21.48 16.63 6.56
CA LEU A 70 21.39 17.30 7.86
C LEU A 70 21.64 16.33 9.01
N ILE A 71 21.10 15.11 8.95
CA ILE A 71 21.36 14.06 9.95
C ILE A 71 22.84 13.69 9.97
N VAL A 72 23.42 13.39 8.80
CA VAL A 72 24.76 12.80 8.74
C VAL A 72 25.88 13.83 8.86
N PHE A 73 25.75 14.96 8.17
CA PHE A 73 26.83 15.94 8.02
C PHE A 73 26.53 17.30 8.68
N GLY A 74 25.31 17.51 9.18
CA GLY A 74 24.87 18.81 9.68
C GLY A 74 25.45 19.22 11.04
N GLY A 75 26.14 18.32 11.75
CA GLY A 75 26.71 18.61 13.08
C GLY A 75 25.65 19.01 14.11
N LEU A 76 24.43 18.50 13.97
CA LEU A 76 23.28 18.89 14.78
C LEU A 76 23.38 18.32 16.21
N PRO A 77 22.87 19.04 17.22
CA PRO A 77 22.64 18.44 18.54
C PRO A 77 21.59 17.32 18.42
N VAL A 78 21.53 16.42 19.41
CA VAL A 78 20.66 15.22 19.37
C VAL A 78 19.20 15.56 19.06
N TRP A 79 18.63 16.62 19.65
CA TRP A 79 17.26 17.03 19.36
C TRP A 79 17.08 17.46 17.90
N GLY A 80 18.10 18.08 17.29
CA GLY A 80 18.10 18.46 15.88
C GLY A 80 18.14 17.24 14.97
N ILE A 81 18.92 16.20 15.34
CA ILE A 81 18.93 14.92 14.63
C ILE A 81 17.56 14.23 14.71
N VAL A 82 16.88 14.28 15.85
CA VAL A 82 15.52 13.74 16.00
C VAL A 82 14.55 14.46 15.05
N VAL A 83 14.56 15.79 15.01
CA VAL A 83 13.71 16.57 14.09
C VAL A 83 14.03 16.25 12.63
N ALA A 84 15.32 16.17 12.27
CA ALA A 84 15.73 15.81 10.91
C ALA A 84 15.36 14.36 10.55
N SER A 85 15.35 13.44 11.53
CA SER A 85 14.90 12.04 11.38
C SER A 85 13.40 11.95 11.15
N VAL A 86 12.59 12.74 11.86
CA VAL A 86 11.16 12.91 11.55
C VAL A 86 11.01 13.39 10.11
N SER A 87 11.71 14.47 9.74
CA SER A 87 11.70 15.02 8.38
C SER A 87 12.06 13.96 7.33
N LEU A 88 13.11 13.17 7.55
CA LEU A 88 13.53 12.11 6.64
C LEU A 88 12.46 11.02 6.50
N SER A 89 11.82 10.61 7.60
CA SER A 89 10.74 9.61 7.55
C SER A 89 9.55 10.10 6.72
N PHE A 90 9.15 11.37 6.87
CA PHE A 90 8.13 11.98 6.02
C PHE A 90 8.58 12.06 4.56
N ALA A 91 9.82 12.46 4.31
CA ALA A 91 10.37 12.60 2.96
C ALA A 91 10.44 11.25 2.20
N LEU A 92 10.86 10.17 2.88
CA LEU A 92 10.92 8.82 2.31
C LEU A 92 9.54 8.30 1.92
N ASN A 93 8.53 8.54 2.77
CA ASN A 93 7.14 8.20 2.46
C ASN A 93 6.59 9.05 1.31
N ALA A 94 6.84 10.37 1.30
CA ALA A 94 6.42 11.24 0.20
C ALA A 94 7.03 10.78 -1.14
N LEU A 95 8.33 10.47 -1.15
CA LEU A 95 9.00 9.90 -2.32
C LEU A 95 8.35 8.58 -2.75
N SER A 96 8.02 7.71 -1.79
CA SER A 96 7.39 6.41 -2.06
C SER A 96 6.00 6.56 -2.67
N PHE A 97 5.12 7.31 -2.01
CA PHE A 97 3.72 7.49 -2.42
C PHE A 97 3.58 8.24 -3.73
N ASN A 98 4.43 9.24 -3.97
CA ASN A 98 4.30 10.05 -5.19
C ASN A 98 5.03 9.40 -6.35
N VAL A 99 6.28 8.99 -6.16
CA VAL A 99 7.21 8.75 -7.28
C VAL A 99 7.26 7.28 -7.66
N MET A 100 7.71 6.43 -6.74
CA MET A 100 7.91 5.02 -7.07
C MET A 100 6.57 4.29 -7.28
N HIS A 101 5.53 4.66 -6.53
CA HIS A 101 4.19 4.07 -6.65
C HIS A 101 3.57 4.31 -8.04
N ASP A 102 3.39 5.57 -8.46
CA ASP A 102 2.93 5.91 -9.82
C ASP A 102 3.82 5.29 -10.90
N ALA A 103 5.14 5.26 -10.67
CA ALA A 103 6.08 4.73 -11.65
C ALA A 103 5.93 3.21 -11.85
N ILE A 104 5.76 2.45 -10.77
CA ILE A 104 5.58 0.99 -10.85
C ILE A 104 4.21 0.65 -11.48
N HIS A 105 3.18 1.49 -11.28
CA HIS A 105 1.91 1.40 -12.00
C HIS A 105 1.98 1.82 -13.47
N GLY A 106 3.11 2.38 -13.92
CA GLY A 106 3.26 2.93 -15.27
C GLY A 106 2.45 4.22 -15.49
N ALA A 107 2.05 4.90 -14.41
CA ALA A 107 1.30 6.15 -14.42
C ALA A 107 2.21 7.38 -14.55
N TYR A 108 3.48 7.28 -14.14
CA TYR A 108 4.40 8.40 -14.08
C TYR A 108 4.71 9.01 -15.47
N SER A 109 5.07 8.18 -16.45
CA SER A 109 5.45 8.62 -17.81
C SER A 109 4.89 7.71 -18.90
N LYS A 110 4.73 8.22 -20.13
CA LYS A 110 4.49 7.35 -21.30
C LYS A 110 5.69 6.46 -21.66
N HIS A 111 6.90 6.80 -21.19
CA HIS A 111 8.11 6.05 -21.49
C HIS A 111 8.40 5.00 -20.42
N LYS A 112 8.40 3.71 -20.82
CA LYS A 112 8.65 2.58 -19.90
C LYS A 112 9.96 2.70 -19.13
N ILE A 113 11.02 3.21 -19.77
CA ILE A 113 12.33 3.39 -19.13
C ILE A 113 12.28 4.41 -17.99
N VAL A 114 11.52 5.50 -18.16
CA VAL A 114 11.36 6.52 -17.10
C VAL A 114 10.62 5.91 -15.91
N ASN A 115 9.52 5.19 -16.16
CA ASN A 115 8.80 4.47 -15.09
C ASN A 115 9.71 3.46 -14.37
N LYS A 116 10.52 2.69 -15.11
CA LYS A 116 11.46 1.75 -14.50
C LYS A 116 12.48 2.47 -13.61
N LEU A 117 13.12 3.53 -14.11
CA LEU A 117 14.09 4.31 -13.35
C LEU A 117 13.47 4.95 -12.09
N MET A 118 12.28 5.54 -12.21
CA MET A 118 11.60 6.17 -11.07
C MET A 118 11.06 5.15 -10.07
N GLY A 119 10.67 3.95 -10.54
CA GLY A 119 10.28 2.83 -9.68
C GLY A 119 11.44 2.29 -8.83
N HIS A 120 12.68 2.35 -9.34
CA HIS A 120 13.87 1.89 -8.61
C HIS A 120 14.25 2.74 -7.40
N TRP A 121 13.60 3.90 -7.18
CA TRP A 121 13.72 4.58 -5.89
C TRP A 121 13.28 3.70 -4.73
N LEU A 122 12.35 2.75 -4.94
CA LEU A 122 12.00 1.77 -3.91
C LEU A 122 13.19 0.86 -3.55
N ASP A 123 13.98 0.43 -4.53
CA ASP A 123 15.15 -0.42 -4.28
C ASP A 123 16.22 0.34 -3.46
N LEU A 124 16.39 1.65 -3.71
CA LEU A 124 17.36 2.49 -3.00
C LEU A 124 16.97 2.78 -1.55
N ILE A 125 15.68 2.77 -1.22
CA ILE A 125 15.17 2.99 0.15
C ILE A 125 14.90 1.70 0.90
N GLY A 126 15.34 0.56 0.37
CA GLY A 126 15.38 -0.71 1.09
C GLY A 126 14.23 -1.67 0.80
N GLY A 127 13.35 -1.40 -0.18
CA GLY A 127 12.37 -2.37 -0.69
C GLY A 127 12.87 -3.09 -1.96
N SER A 128 11.97 -3.81 -2.64
CA SER A 128 12.22 -4.34 -3.99
C SER A 128 11.10 -3.92 -4.94
N SER A 129 11.44 -3.22 -6.03
CA SER A 129 10.46 -2.78 -7.01
C SER A 129 9.80 -3.96 -7.75
N TYR A 130 10.55 -5.03 -7.98
CA TYR A 130 10.04 -6.26 -8.60
C TYR A 130 9.00 -6.95 -7.69
N LEU A 131 9.36 -7.19 -6.43
CA LEU A 131 8.47 -7.88 -5.49
C LEU A 131 7.26 -7.04 -5.13
N TRP A 132 7.43 -5.72 -5.00
CA TRP A 132 6.31 -4.81 -4.80
C TRP A 132 5.36 -4.77 -6.00
N ASN A 133 5.87 -4.71 -7.24
CA ASN A 133 5.04 -4.84 -8.44
C ASN A 133 4.29 -6.18 -8.46
N SER A 134 4.97 -7.27 -8.07
CA SER A 134 4.35 -8.59 -7.92
C SER A 134 3.19 -8.53 -6.91
N LYS A 135 3.46 -8.08 -5.69
CA LYS A 135 2.50 -8.06 -4.57
C LYS A 135 1.33 -7.12 -4.85
N HIS A 136 1.62 -5.87 -5.18
CA HIS A 136 0.63 -4.83 -5.26
C HIS A 136 -0.15 -4.89 -6.59
N ASN A 137 0.52 -4.94 -7.74
CA ASN A 137 -0.18 -4.80 -9.02
C ASN A 137 -0.90 -6.08 -9.47
N TYR A 138 -0.33 -7.26 -9.19
CA TYR A 138 -0.93 -8.52 -9.66
C TYR A 138 -1.85 -9.19 -8.66
N PHE A 139 -1.68 -8.95 -7.35
CA PHE A 139 -2.50 -9.61 -6.34
C PHE A 139 -3.48 -8.63 -5.75
N HIS A 140 -2.98 -7.58 -5.08
CA HIS A 140 -3.84 -6.59 -4.43
C HIS A 140 -4.79 -5.88 -5.42
N HIS A 141 -4.28 -5.28 -6.50
CA HIS A 141 -5.14 -4.60 -7.49
C HIS A 141 -6.07 -5.54 -8.27
N SER A 142 -5.74 -6.83 -8.36
CA SER A 142 -6.60 -7.80 -9.04
C SER A 142 -7.75 -8.29 -8.15
N TYR A 143 -7.51 -8.44 -6.85
CA TYR A 143 -8.42 -9.09 -5.90
C TYR A 143 -8.50 -8.37 -4.55
N PRO A 144 -8.66 -7.03 -4.49
CA PRO A 144 -8.53 -6.30 -3.24
C PRO A 144 -9.57 -6.77 -2.22
N ASN A 145 -9.16 -6.85 -0.96
CA ASN A 145 -9.96 -7.34 0.16
C ASN A 145 -10.52 -8.78 0.04
N ILE A 146 -10.11 -9.55 -0.96
CA ILE A 146 -10.47 -10.98 -1.05
C ILE A 146 -9.45 -11.80 -0.24
N THR A 147 -9.94 -12.49 0.79
CA THR A 147 -9.09 -13.27 1.71
C THR A 147 -8.46 -14.46 0.99
N GLY A 148 -7.17 -14.74 1.22
CA GLY A 148 -6.40 -15.77 0.49
C GLY A 148 -5.87 -15.32 -0.87
N HIS A 149 -6.20 -14.11 -1.33
CA HIS A 149 -5.77 -13.58 -2.62
C HIS A 149 -5.10 -12.20 -2.52
N ASP A 150 -5.50 -11.37 -1.56
CA ASP A 150 -4.90 -10.06 -1.29
C ASP A 150 -3.89 -10.11 -0.13
N ASP A 151 -2.60 -10.03 -0.46
CA ASP A 151 -1.52 -10.00 0.52
C ASP A 151 -1.54 -8.74 1.42
N ASP A 152 -2.26 -7.68 1.07
CA ASP A 152 -2.31 -6.43 1.84
C ASP A 152 -3.25 -6.51 3.06
N VAL A 153 -4.22 -7.44 3.04
CA VAL A 153 -5.06 -7.77 4.22
C VAL A 153 -4.51 -8.95 5.03
N GLU A 154 -3.46 -9.61 4.55
CA GLU A 154 -2.81 -10.77 5.18
C GLU A 154 -1.45 -10.42 5.81
N VAL A 155 -1.48 -9.65 6.89
CA VAL A 155 -0.24 -9.17 7.55
C VAL A 155 0.30 -10.11 8.65
N GLY A 156 -0.17 -11.36 8.67
CA GLY A 156 0.23 -12.39 9.65
C GLY A 156 -0.69 -12.48 10.87
N VAL A 157 -0.35 -13.37 11.81
CA VAL A 157 -1.27 -13.79 12.89
C VAL A 157 -1.65 -12.69 13.88
N PHE A 158 -0.84 -11.62 13.97
CA PHE A 158 -1.03 -10.57 14.98
C PHE A 158 -2.15 -9.58 14.65
N ALA A 159 -2.53 -9.44 13.39
CA ALA A 159 -3.63 -8.56 13.00
C ALA A 159 -4.71 -9.37 12.28
N ARG A 160 -5.96 -9.02 12.56
CA ARG A 160 -7.13 -9.51 11.85
C ARG A 160 -7.78 -8.32 11.17
N PHE A 161 -7.71 -8.28 9.84
CA PHE A 161 -8.24 -7.18 9.02
C PHE A 161 -9.52 -7.54 8.26
N THR A 162 -9.84 -8.83 8.20
CA THR A 162 -11.04 -9.35 7.55
C THR A 162 -11.80 -10.28 8.53
N PRO A 163 -13.14 -10.34 8.45
CA PRO A 163 -13.93 -11.28 9.22
C PRO A 163 -13.60 -12.75 8.89
N HIS A 164 -13.02 -13.04 7.72
CA HIS A 164 -12.74 -14.40 7.26
C HIS A 164 -11.44 -14.98 7.82
N GLN A 165 -10.62 -14.17 8.50
CA GLN A 165 -9.40 -14.62 9.15
C GLN A 165 -9.69 -15.28 10.50
N LYS A 166 -8.91 -16.33 10.80
CA LYS A 166 -8.97 -17.03 12.09
C LYS A 166 -8.73 -16.06 13.25
N LYS A 167 -9.68 -16.06 14.19
CA LYS A 167 -9.60 -15.29 15.42
C LYS A 167 -8.71 -15.96 16.46
N TYR A 168 -7.80 -15.19 17.04
CA TYR A 168 -7.00 -15.57 18.20
C TYR A 168 -7.39 -14.73 19.42
N SER A 169 -7.16 -15.26 20.63
CA SER A 169 -7.58 -14.61 21.88
C SER A 169 -6.97 -13.22 22.10
N PHE A 170 -5.78 -12.96 21.56
CA PHE A 170 -5.13 -11.66 21.65
C PHE A 170 -5.73 -10.61 20.70
N HIS A 171 -6.45 -11.00 19.64
CA HIS A 171 -7.12 -10.05 18.74
C HIS A 171 -8.14 -9.16 19.44
N ARG A 172 -8.64 -9.57 20.62
CA ARG A 172 -9.49 -8.73 21.48
C ARG A 172 -8.87 -7.35 21.82
N PHE A 173 -7.55 -7.20 21.68
CA PHE A 173 -6.81 -5.97 21.95
C PHE A 173 -6.11 -5.38 20.70
N GLN A 174 -6.38 -5.90 19.50
CA GLN A 174 -5.66 -5.49 18.29
C GLN A 174 -5.77 -4.00 17.98
N HIS A 175 -6.94 -3.41 18.24
CA HIS A 175 -7.19 -1.98 18.08
C HIS A 175 -6.30 -1.09 18.98
N PHE A 176 -5.59 -1.65 19.97
CA PHE A 176 -4.59 -0.95 20.77
C PHE A 176 -3.16 -1.22 20.33
N TYR A 177 -2.76 -2.49 20.15
CA TYR A 177 -1.36 -2.81 19.90
C TYR A 177 -0.96 -2.66 18.43
N ILE A 178 -1.92 -2.63 17.49
CA ILE A 178 -1.58 -2.63 16.05
C ILE A 178 -0.79 -1.39 15.65
N TRP A 179 -1.06 -0.22 16.25
CA TRP A 179 -0.37 1.03 15.96
C TRP A 179 1.12 0.94 16.25
N PHE A 180 1.50 0.19 17.28
CA PHE A 180 2.89 -0.11 17.59
C PHE A 180 3.48 -1.11 16.60
N LEU A 181 2.73 -2.17 16.24
CA LEU A 181 3.18 -3.17 15.27
C LEU A 181 3.37 -2.59 13.85
N TYR A 182 2.57 -1.60 13.46
CA TYR A 182 2.78 -0.87 12.20
C TYR A 182 4.17 -0.26 12.09
N GLY A 183 4.77 0.17 13.19
CA GLY A 183 6.15 0.64 13.18
C GLY A 183 7.15 -0.42 12.72
N PHE A 184 6.91 -1.70 12.98
CA PHE A 184 7.84 -2.74 12.57
C PHE A 184 7.71 -3.13 11.10
N LEU A 185 6.70 -2.64 10.37
CA LEU A 185 6.44 -3.08 9.00
C LEU A 185 7.59 -2.72 8.05
N ALA A 186 8.09 -1.48 8.12
CA ALA A 186 9.23 -1.06 7.29
C ALA A 186 10.50 -1.83 7.67
N ILE A 187 10.74 -2.09 8.96
CA ILE A 187 11.90 -2.87 9.43
C ILE A 187 11.83 -4.30 8.89
N LYS A 188 10.66 -4.96 9.05
CA LYS A 188 10.41 -6.30 8.53
C LYS A 188 10.61 -6.35 7.01
N TRP A 189 10.16 -5.34 6.28
CA TRP A 189 10.35 -5.26 4.84
C TRP A 189 11.84 -5.10 4.46
N HIS A 190 12.53 -4.16 5.10
CA HIS A 190 13.96 -3.92 4.86
C HIS A 190 14.82 -5.16 5.11
N LEU A 191 14.54 -5.88 6.21
CA LEU A 191 15.42 -6.93 6.73
C LEU A 191 14.98 -8.36 6.38
N LEU A 192 13.69 -8.63 6.12
CA LEU A 192 13.16 -9.99 6.05
C LEU A 192 12.37 -10.27 4.78
N ASP A 193 11.30 -9.52 4.49
CA ASP A 193 10.28 -9.96 3.53
C ASP A 193 10.84 -10.24 2.13
N ASP A 194 11.63 -9.31 1.57
CA ASP A 194 12.18 -9.48 0.22
C ASP A 194 13.14 -10.69 0.15
N PHE A 195 13.92 -10.93 1.21
CA PHE A 195 14.83 -12.08 1.30
C PHE A 195 14.06 -13.38 1.49
N GLN A 196 13.03 -13.37 2.34
CA GLN A 196 12.16 -14.52 2.52
C GLN A 196 11.57 -14.95 1.18
N VAL A 197 11.01 -14.02 0.40
CA VAL A 197 10.50 -14.34 -0.94
C VAL A 197 11.61 -14.84 -1.85
N TYR A 198 12.77 -14.19 -1.86
CA TYR A 198 13.87 -14.59 -2.73
C TYR A 198 14.36 -16.04 -2.47
N PHE A 199 14.49 -16.42 -1.20
CA PHE A 199 15.04 -17.72 -0.81
C PHE A 199 14.01 -18.84 -0.70
N THR A 200 12.74 -18.50 -0.42
CA THR A 200 11.68 -19.50 -0.20
C THR A 200 10.63 -19.54 -1.30
N GLU A 201 10.55 -18.52 -2.14
CA GLU A 201 9.50 -18.30 -3.15
C GLU A 201 8.09 -18.42 -2.55
N LYS A 202 7.94 -17.95 -1.30
CA LYS A 202 6.68 -18.02 -0.54
C LYS A 202 6.34 -16.71 0.17
N VAL A 203 5.07 -16.33 0.08
CA VAL A 203 4.41 -15.28 0.88
C VAL A 203 3.11 -15.86 1.42
N ASN A 204 2.89 -15.81 2.74
CA ASN A 204 1.67 -16.32 3.38
C ASN A 204 1.27 -17.76 2.99
N GLY A 205 2.25 -18.60 2.62
CA GLY A 205 2.01 -19.97 2.16
C GLY A 205 1.76 -20.12 0.66
N HIS A 206 1.60 -19.02 -0.07
CA HIS A 206 1.42 -18.97 -1.53
C HIS A 206 2.76 -18.82 -2.26
N HIS A 207 2.86 -19.44 -3.45
CA HIS A 207 4.05 -19.32 -4.28
C HIS A 207 4.19 -17.91 -4.86
N ARG A 208 5.41 -17.36 -4.77
CA ARG A 208 5.76 -16.05 -5.30
C ARG A 208 7.07 -16.19 -6.07
N GLU A 209 7.05 -15.87 -7.37
CA GLU A 209 8.26 -15.96 -8.18
C GLU A 209 9.32 -15.00 -7.65
N ARG A 210 10.54 -15.50 -7.43
CA ARG A 210 11.68 -14.66 -7.05
C ARG A 210 12.24 -13.89 -8.26
N PRO A 211 12.81 -12.70 -8.04
CA PRO A 211 13.53 -12.00 -9.09
C PRO A 211 14.74 -12.82 -9.57
N LYS A 212 14.99 -12.81 -10.88
CA LYS A 212 16.09 -13.53 -11.56
C LYS A 212 16.89 -12.57 -12.44
N GLY A 213 18.11 -12.94 -12.80
CA GLY A 213 18.96 -12.15 -13.70
C GLY A 213 19.14 -10.72 -13.20
N MET A 214 18.82 -9.73 -14.06
CA MET A 214 18.96 -8.31 -13.73
C MET A 214 18.07 -7.88 -12.55
N ASP A 215 16.88 -8.45 -12.38
CA ASP A 215 15.99 -8.08 -11.27
C ASP A 215 16.56 -8.52 -9.92
N ALA A 216 17.30 -9.65 -9.88
CA ALA A 216 18.02 -10.08 -8.69
C ALA A 216 19.20 -9.13 -8.39
N VAL A 217 19.94 -8.71 -9.43
CA VAL A 217 21.03 -7.72 -9.28
C VAL A 217 20.50 -6.41 -8.74
N ILE A 218 19.34 -5.94 -9.23
CA ILE A 218 18.69 -4.72 -8.74
C ILE A 218 18.26 -4.86 -7.28
N LEU A 219 17.61 -5.98 -6.90
CA LEU A 219 17.23 -6.23 -5.51
C LEU A 219 18.45 -6.18 -4.58
N PHE A 220 19.48 -6.98 -4.84
CA PHE A 220 20.64 -7.04 -3.95
C PHE A 220 21.47 -5.76 -3.99
N GLY A 221 21.63 -5.14 -5.16
CA GLY A 221 22.30 -3.85 -5.31
C GLY A 221 21.59 -2.74 -4.54
N GLY A 222 20.25 -2.69 -4.61
CA GLY A 222 19.42 -1.77 -3.83
C GLY A 222 19.57 -1.98 -2.33
N LYS A 223 19.49 -3.24 -1.85
CA LYS A 223 19.70 -3.58 -0.43
C LYS A 223 21.11 -3.18 0.05
N ILE A 224 22.14 -3.47 -0.73
CA ILE A 224 23.53 -3.08 -0.41
C ILE A 224 23.64 -1.56 -0.31
N PHE A 225 23.13 -0.83 -1.31
CA PHE A 225 23.12 0.63 -1.30
C PHE A 225 22.39 1.17 -0.06
N PHE A 226 21.18 0.66 0.21
CA PHE A 226 20.38 1.03 1.36
C PHE A 226 21.15 0.82 2.68
N PHE A 227 21.74 -0.35 2.89
CA PHE A 227 22.49 -0.63 4.12
C PHE A 227 23.77 0.20 4.25
N ILE A 228 24.44 0.51 3.13
CA ILE A 228 25.57 1.45 3.14
C ILE A 228 25.12 2.84 3.58
N MET A 229 24.03 3.35 3.00
CA MET A 229 23.50 4.68 3.31
C MET A 229 22.94 4.77 4.73
N VAL A 230 22.30 3.72 5.23
CA VAL A 230 21.67 3.75 6.57
C VAL A 230 22.67 3.45 7.69
N PHE A 231 23.61 2.53 7.48
CA PHE A 231 24.50 2.07 8.56
C PHE A 231 25.94 2.48 8.36
N VAL A 232 26.52 2.25 7.17
CA VAL A 232 27.96 2.45 6.97
C VAL A 232 28.32 3.92 6.99
N VAL A 233 27.67 4.74 6.15
CA VAL A 233 27.98 6.16 6.02
C VAL A 233 27.76 6.92 7.34
N PRO A 234 26.63 6.78 8.07
CA PRO A 234 26.45 7.45 9.35
C PRO A 234 27.40 6.96 10.45
N SER A 235 27.82 5.69 10.42
CA SER A 235 28.76 5.13 11.42
C SER A 235 30.19 5.67 11.28
N LEU A 236 30.51 6.35 10.17
CA LEU A 236 31.76 7.09 10.04
C LEU A 236 31.78 8.37 10.90
N TYR A 237 30.62 8.88 11.30
CA TYR A 237 30.45 10.15 12.01
C TYR A 237 29.86 9.98 13.42
N TYR A 238 29.09 8.92 13.65
CA TYR A 238 28.39 8.68 14.91
C TYR A 238 28.64 7.27 15.45
N PRO A 239 28.55 7.07 16.79
CA PRO A 239 28.64 5.73 17.37
C PRO A 239 27.57 4.79 16.80
N VAL A 240 27.94 3.54 16.52
CA VAL A 240 27.06 2.53 15.88
C VAL A 240 25.71 2.37 16.60
N LEU A 241 25.69 2.40 17.94
CA LEU A 241 24.45 2.29 18.71
C LEU A 241 23.48 3.46 18.44
N TYR A 242 24.00 4.67 18.22
CA TYR A 242 23.19 5.83 17.87
C TYR A 242 22.60 5.67 16.47
N VAL A 243 23.41 5.19 15.52
CA VAL A 243 22.97 4.92 14.14
C VAL A 243 21.84 3.88 14.13
N ILE A 244 21.98 2.78 14.88
CA ILE A 244 20.93 1.77 15.02
C ILE A 244 19.67 2.38 15.65
N GLY A 245 19.81 3.18 16.72
CA GLY A 245 18.68 3.84 17.37
C GLY A 245 17.89 4.76 16.44
N PHE A 246 18.60 5.59 15.67
CA PHE A 246 17.97 6.49 14.69
C PHE A 246 17.37 5.73 13.50
N TYR A 247 18.00 4.66 13.02
CA TYR A 247 17.41 3.79 12.01
C TYR A 247 16.08 3.21 12.49
N VAL A 248 16.04 2.62 13.68
CA VAL A 248 14.81 2.04 14.25
C VAL A 248 13.74 3.13 14.38
N PHE A 249 14.10 4.31 14.87
CA PHE A 249 13.17 5.44 14.99
C PHE A 249 12.58 5.86 13.62
N ILE A 250 13.42 6.09 12.61
CA ILE A 250 12.98 6.50 11.26
C ILE A 250 12.12 5.42 10.61
N ALA A 251 12.55 4.15 10.69
CA ALA A 251 11.85 3.02 10.10
C ALA A 251 10.52 2.76 10.81
N MET A 252 10.45 2.93 12.13
CA MET A 252 9.19 2.85 12.87
C MET A 252 8.19 3.92 12.46
N MET A 253 8.65 5.17 12.33
CA MET A 253 7.79 6.23 11.81
C MET A 253 7.34 5.94 10.38
N GLN A 254 8.24 5.40 9.55
CA GLN A 254 7.93 5.06 8.17
C GLN A 254 6.85 3.98 8.11
N GLY A 255 6.99 2.93 8.91
CA GLY A 255 6.02 1.85 9.05
C GLY A 255 4.64 2.36 9.47
N VAL A 256 4.57 3.20 10.50
CA VAL A 256 3.29 3.79 10.95
C VAL A 256 2.62 4.63 9.85
N ILE A 257 3.36 5.53 9.19
CA ILE A 257 2.80 6.38 8.14
C ILE A 257 2.29 5.53 6.98
N MET A 258 3.11 4.58 6.51
CA MET A 258 2.75 3.68 5.42
C MET A 258 1.51 2.86 5.75
N SER A 259 1.48 2.24 6.92
CA SER A 259 0.33 1.44 7.35
C SER A 259 -0.94 2.27 7.49
N LEU A 260 -0.88 3.47 8.06
CA LEU A 260 -2.05 4.35 8.11
C LEU A 260 -2.60 4.58 6.70
N VAL A 261 -1.78 5.07 5.78
CA VAL A 261 -2.25 5.44 4.44
C VAL A 261 -2.93 4.29 3.71
N PHE A 262 -2.35 3.09 3.71
CA PHE A 262 -2.96 1.93 3.03
C PHE A 262 -4.17 1.39 3.77
N GLN A 263 -4.14 1.32 5.11
CA GLN A 263 -5.21 0.70 5.87
C GLN A 263 -6.47 1.58 5.95
N LEU A 264 -6.31 2.91 5.95
CA LEU A 264 -7.46 3.83 5.88
C LEU A 264 -8.27 3.69 4.58
N ALA A 265 -7.67 3.11 3.55
CA ALA A 265 -8.27 3.00 2.24
C ALA A 265 -8.97 1.65 1.99
N HIS A 266 -8.74 0.65 2.84
CA HIS A 266 -9.18 -0.74 2.63
C HIS A 266 -9.75 -1.44 3.87
N CYS A 267 -9.27 -1.08 5.06
CA CYS A 267 -9.60 -1.77 6.30
C CYS A 267 -10.37 -0.86 7.26
N VAL A 268 -11.52 -0.39 6.79
CA VAL A 268 -12.39 0.58 7.46
C VAL A 268 -13.84 0.08 7.42
N GLU A 269 -14.72 0.64 8.24
CA GLU A 269 -16.12 0.20 8.39
C GLU A 269 -16.89 0.18 7.05
N GLU A 270 -16.56 1.08 6.13
CA GLU A 270 -17.23 1.24 4.84
C GLU A 270 -16.71 0.33 3.73
N ALA A 271 -15.55 -0.32 3.91
CA ALA A 271 -14.97 -1.20 2.90
C ALA A 271 -15.51 -2.63 3.04
N GLU A 272 -15.90 -3.25 1.93
CA GLU A 272 -16.35 -4.64 1.94
C GLU A 272 -15.18 -5.63 1.86
N PHE A 273 -15.42 -6.84 2.39
CA PHE A 273 -14.49 -7.99 2.33
C PHE A 273 -15.21 -9.19 1.69
N PRO A 274 -15.51 -9.12 0.39
CA PRO A 274 -16.29 -10.14 -0.28
C PRO A 274 -15.48 -11.43 -0.43
N MET A 275 -16.20 -12.56 -0.48
CA MET A 275 -15.65 -13.88 -0.80
C MET A 275 -16.26 -14.36 -2.10
N GLN A 276 -15.47 -15.08 -2.90
CA GLN A 276 -15.99 -15.76 -4.08
C GLN A 276 -16.97 -16.87 -3.69
N ASP A 277 -17.88 -17.21 -4.61
CA ASP A 277 -18.64 -18.46 -4.52
C ASP A 277 -17.68 -19.66 -4.49
N GLU A 278 -17.80 -20.53 -3.49
CA GLU A 278 -16.86 -21.63 -3.24
C GLU A 278 -16.87 -22.70 -4.35
N GLU A 279 -18.01 -22.90 -5.03
CA GLU A 279 -18.16 -23.92 -6.07
C GLU A 279 -17.76 -23.39 -7.46
N ALA A 280 -18.11 -22.15 -7.79
CA ALA A 280 -17.90 -21.56 -9.11
C ALA A 280 -16.63 -20.70 -9.21
N GLY A 281 -16.12 -20.17 -8.11
CA GLY A 281 -15.04 -19.18 -8.10
C GLY A 281 -15.42 -17.86 -8.78
N ILE A 282 -16.71 -17.55 -8.81
CA ILE A 282 -17.26 -16.37 -9.49
C ILE A 282 -17.64 -15.32 -8.44
N MET A 283 -17.26 -14.07 -8.68
CA MET A 283 -17.76 -12.91 -7.95
C MET A 283 -19.09 -12.47 -8.54
N ASP A 284 -20.03 -12.09 -7.69
CA ASP A 284 -21.39 -11.64 -8.04
C ASP A 284 -21.44 -10.27 -8.73
N ARG A 285 -20.29 -9.59 -8.82
CA ARG A 285 -20.14 -8.23 -9.36
C ARG A 285 -19.06 -8.15 -10.43
N THR A 286 -19.10 -7.09 -11.22
CA THR A 286 -18.03 -6.76 -12.17
C THR A 286 -16.78 -6.32 -11.41
N TRP A 287 -15.61 -6.44 -12.05
CA TRP A 287 -14.35 -6.03 -11.43
C TRP A 287 -14.36 -4.56 -11.02
N VAL A 288 -14.83 -3.65 -11.89
CA VAL A 288 -14.94 -2.21 -11.59
C VAL A 288 -15.81 -1.94 -10.37
N VAL A 289 -16.94 -2.64 -10.25
CA VAL A 289 -17.82 -2.49 -9.08
C VAL A 289 -17.13 -3.03 -7.83
N HIS A 290 -16.48 -4.19 -7.90
CA HIS A 290 -15.69 -4.73 -6.79
C HIS A 290 -14.64 -3.74 -6.27
N GLN A 291 -13.88 -3.09 -7.16
CA GLN A 291 -12.89 -2.09 -6.78
C GLN A 291 -13.50 -0.96 -5.94
N ILE A 292 -14.68 -0.46 -6.34
CA ILE A 292 -15.35 0.64 -5.65
C ILE A 292 -15.85 0.24 -4.26
N TYR A 293 -16.34 -0.98 -4.10
CA TYR A 293 -16.87 -1.45 -2.81
C TYR A 293 -15.77 -1.84 -1.81
N THR A 294 -14.56 -2.13 -2.29
CA THR A 294 -13.42 -2.56 -1.46
C THR A 294 -12.41 -1.43 -1.20
N THR A 295 -12.72 -0.21 -1.68
CA THR A 295 -11.86 0.98 -1.50
C THR A 295 -12.65 2.15 -0.93
N VAL A 296 -11.99 2.94 -0.09
CA VAL A 296 -12.59 4.12 0.54
C VAL A 296 -11.64 5.30 0.41
N ASN A 297 -12.18 6.43 -0.06
CA ASN A 297 -11.43 7.67 -0.13
C ASN A 297 -11.39 8.37 1.23
N PHE A 298 -10.43 9.25 1.45
CA PHE A 298 -10.40 10.04 2.68
C PHE A 298 -9.80 11.42 2.42
N ALA A 299 -10.20 12.43 3.19
CA ALA A 299 -9.59 13.76 3.18
C ALA A 299 -9.45 14.39 1.78
N ARG A 300 -10.37 14.13 0.84
CA ARG A 300 -10.29 14.55 -0.57
C ARG A 300 -10.09 16.07 -0.71
N GLY A 301 -10.69 16.87 0.17
CA GLY A 301 -10.56 18.33 0.18
C GLY A 301 -9.20 18.88 0.64
N ASN A 302 -8.34 18.06 1.25
CA ASN A 302 -7.07 18.52 1.81
C ASN A 302 -5.95 18.47 0.77
N LYS A 303 -5.63 19.64 0.19
CA LYS A 303 -4.58 19.78 -0.84
C LYS A 303 -3.18 19.42 -0.34
N LEU A 304 -2.85 19.76 0.89
CA LEU A 304 -1.52 19.47 1.46
C LEU A 304 -1.35 17.97 1.65
N LEU A 305 -2.35 17.31 2.22
CA LEU A 305 -2.34 15.88 2.42
C LEU A 305 -2.37 15.14 1.08
N THR A 306 -3.18 15.58 0.12
CA THR A 306 -3.20 15.02 -1.25
C THR A 306 -1.84 15.17 -1.95
N TRP A 307 -1.14 16.30 -1.73
CA TRP A 307 0.22 16.48 -2.24
C TRP A 307 1.18 15.47 -1.62
N TYR A 308 1.12 15.32 -0.29
CA TYR A 308 1.99 14.42 0.46
C TYR A 308 1.76 12.94 0.11
N LEU A 309 0.49 12.53 0.00
CA LEU A 309 0.09 11.14 -0.17
C LEU A 309 0.13 10.63 -1.61
N GLY A 310 0.53 11.44 -2.59
CA GLY A 310 0.54 10.99 -3.98
C GLY A 310 -0.83 10.54 -4.48
N GLY A 311 -1.90 11.15 -3.99
CA GLY A 311 -3.27 10.77 -4.34
C GLY A 311 -3.76 9.43 -3.75
N LEU A 312 -3.04 8.78 -2.84
CA LEU A 312 -3.51 7.57 -2.13
C LEU A 312 -4.74 7.80 -1.25
N ASN A 313 -5.14 9.06 -1.05
CA ASN A 313 -6.40 9.44 -0.42
C ASN A 313 -7.59 9.46 -1.40
N TYR A 314 -7.31 9.17 -2.68
CA TYR A 314 -8.23 8.93 -3.79
C TYR A 314 -8.07 7.47 -4.27
N GLN A 315 -8.27 6.54 -3.34
CA GLN A 315 -8.07 5.11 -3.55
C GLN A 315 -9.04 4.50 -4.56
N VAL A 316 -10.29 4.98 -4.62
CA VAL A 316 -11.25 4.53 -5.64
C VAL A 316 -10.71 4.84 -7.04
N GLU A 317 -10.22 6.06 -7.25
CA GLU A 317 -9.62 6.49 -8.52
C GLU A 317 -8.36 5.68 -8.84
N HIS A 318 -7.54 5.44 -7.82
CA HIS A 318 -6.31 4.68 -7.93
C HIS A 318 -6.56 3.25 -8.40
N HIS A 319 -7.52 2.54 -7.80
CA HIS A 319 -7.82 1.16 -8.16
C HIS A 319 -8.54 1.02 -9.51
N LEU A 320 -9.39 1.99 -9.86
CA LEU A 320 -10.06 1.99 -11.17
C LEU A 320 -9.11 2.33 -12.32
N TYR A 321 -8.17 3.25 -12.09
CA TYR A 321 -7.26 3.78 -13.12
C TYR A 321 -5.82 3.89 -12.63
N PRO A 322 -5.18 2.78 -12.21
CA PRO A 322 -3.85 2.82 -11.57
C PRO A 322 -2.78 3.35 -12.51
N HIS A 323 -2.99 3.21 -13.80
CA HIS A 323 -2.08 3.60 -14.87
C HIS A 323 -2.25 5.07 -15.34
N ILE A 324 -3.09 5.86 -14.66
CA ILE A 324 -3.22 7.32 -14.82
C ILE A 324 -2.54 8.02 -13.65
N CYS A 325 -1.73 9.03 -13.93
CA CYS A 325 -0.99 9.79 -12.91
C CYS A 325 -1.93 10.43 -11.90
N HIS A 326 -1.59 10.27 -10.61
CA HIS A 326 -2.45 10.68 -9.49
C HIS A 326 -2.78 12.18 -9.45
N ILE A 327 -2.01 13.02 -10.18
CA ILE A 327 -2.31 14.44 -10.36
C ILE A 327 -3.74 14.66 -10.89
N ASN A 328 -4.28 13.69 -11.63
CA ASN A 328 -5.61 13.76 -12.22
C ASN A 328 -6.72 13.29 -11.27
N TYR A 329 -6.41 12.52 -10.21
CA TYR A 329 -7.41 11.90 -9.34
C TYR A 329 -8.39 12.91 -8.73
N PRO A 330 -7.97 14.09 -8.23
CA PRO A 330 -8.91 15.07 -7.68
C PRO A 330 -9.95 15.57 -8.68
N LYS A 331 -9.70 15.51 -9.99
CA LYS A 331 -10.69 15.89 -11.01
C LYS A 331 -11.50 14.69 -11.47
N MET A 332 -10.85 13.54 -11.60
CA MET A 332 -11.52 12.29 -11.95
C MET A 332 -12.53 11.87 -10.89
N SER A 333 -12.27 12.17 -9.61
CA SER A 333 -13.12 11.77 -8.50
C SER A 333 -14.55 12.29 -8.62
N TYR A 334 -14.72 13.53 -9.07
CA TYR A 334 -16.05 14.11 -9.30
C TYR A 334 -16.81 13.37 -10.42
N ILE A 335 -16.10 12.99 -11.50
CA ILE A 335 -16.68 12.26 -12.62
C ILE A 335 -17.09 10.84 -12.18
N ILE A 336 -16.22 10.17 -11.42
CA ILE A 336 -16.48 8.83 -10.91
C ILE A 336 -17.65 8.85 -9.93
N GLU A 337 -17.65 9.77 -8.96
CA GLU A 337 -18.71 9.91 -7.96
C GLU A 337 -20.08 10.23 -8.59
N GLU A 338 -20.13 11.13 -9.57
CA GLU A 338 -21.35 11.43 -10.33
C GLU A 338 -21.86 10.20 -11.09
N THR A 339 -20.96 9.46 -11.76
CA THR A 339 -21.34 8.24 -12.48
C THR A 339 -21.80 7.15 -11.52
N CYS A 340 -21.15 6.99 -10.36
CA CYS A 340 -21.56 6.04 -9.33
C CYS A 340 -22.98 6.34 -8.85
N LYS A 341 -23.29 7.62 -8.59
CA LYS A 341 -24.62 8.08 -8.17
C LYS A 341 -25.70 7.77 -9.20
N GLU A 342 -25.43 7.97 -10.49
CA GLU A 342 -26.40 7.70 -11.56
C GLU A 342 -26.75 6.21 -11.69
N TYR A 343 -25.78 5.32 -11.45
CA TYR A 343 -25.95 3.87 -11.59
C TYR A 343 -26.24 3.16 -10.26
N GLY A 344 -26.40 3.90 -9.16
CA GLY A 344 -26.67 3.32 -7.84
C GLY A 344 -25.50 2.52 -7.26
N VAL A 345 -24.27 2.82 -7.67
CA VAL A 345 -23.05 2.25 -7.10
C VAL A 345 -22.60 3.15 -5.94
N PRO A 346 -22.30 2.63 -4.74
CA PRO A 346 -21.82 3.44 -3.63
C PRO A 346 -20.45 4.05 -3.97
N TYR A 347 -20.20 5.25 -3.49
CA TYR A 347 -18.88 5.89 -3.59
C TYR A 347 -18.52 6.38 -2.18
N SER A 348 -17.68 5.62 -1.49
CA SER A 348 -17.39 5.82 -0.06
C SER A 348 -16.21 6.77 0.14
N ALA A 349 -16.40 7.77 0.99
CA ALA A 349 -15.33 8.71 1.35
C ALA A 349 -15.48 9.27 2.77
N HIS A 350 -14.39 9.35 3.51
CA HIS A 350 -14.30 10.12 4.76
C HIS A 350 -13.93 11.58 4.50
N ASP A 351 -14.59 12.50 5.19
CA ASP A 351 -14.33 13.95 5.04
C ASP A 351 -12.91 14.33 5.49
N GLY A 352 -12.44 13.74 6.59
CA GLY A 352 -11.13 14.00 7.18
C GLY A 352 -10.25 12.76 7.35
N PHE A 353 -8.95 13.00 7.54
CA PHE A 353 -7.99 11.93 7.83
C PHE A 353 -8.29 11.23 9.17
N LEU A 354 -8.69 12.01 10.18
CA LEU A 354 -9.02 11.48 11.51
C LEU A 354 -10.30 10.65 11.52
N ASP A 355 -11.25 10.94 10.62
CA ASP A 355 -12.47 10.14 10.47
C ASP A 355 -12.11 8.74 9.93
N GLY A 356 -11.21 8.67 8.94
CA GLY A 356 -10.64 7.40 8.51
C GLY A 356 -9.91 6.66 9.63
N VAL A 357 -9.06 7.34 10.40
CA VAL A 357 -8.36 6.71 11.56
C VAL A 357 -9.36 6.17 12.58
N ARG A 358 -10.45 6.89 12.84
CA ARG A 358 -11.51 6.43 13.73
C ARG A 358 -12.23 5.21 13.14
N SER A 359 -12.57 5.23 11.86
CA SER A 359 -13.20 4.10 11.17
C SER A 359 -12.31 2.85 11.19
N HIS A 360 -11.01 3.00 10.93
CA HIS A 360 -10.05 1.89 11.04
C HIS A 360 -9.96 1.34 12.47
N TYR A 361 -9.92 2.20 13.49
CA TYR A 361 -9.94 1.77 14.89
C TYR A 361 -11.22 0.99 15.23
N ASN A 362 -12.37 1.50 14.81
CA ASN A 362 -13.68 0.86 15.04
C ASN A 362 -13.78 -0.48 14.33
N TRP A 363 -13.36 -0.56 13.07
CA TRP A 363 -13.30 -1.81 12.30
C TRP A 363 -12.48 -2.89 13.01
N LEU A 364 -11.27 -2.53 13.46
CA LEU A 364 -10.42 -3.43 14.22
C LEU A 364 -11.05 -3.88 15.54
N ARG A 365 -11.77 -2.98 16.20
CA ARG A 365 -12.52 -3.28 17.43
C ARG A 365 -13.71 -4.18 17.16
N GLU A 366 -14.42 -4.00 16.05
CA GLU A 366 -15.51 -4.88 15.63
C GLU A 366 -14.98 -6.29 15.38
N LEU A 367 -13.92 -6.44 14.58
CA LEU A 367 -13.26 -7.72 14.32
C LEU A 367 -12.67 -8.38 15.58
N ALA A 368 -12.34 -7.59 16.60
CA ALA A 368 -11.92 -8.10 17.90
C ALA A 368 -13.04 -8.89 18.61
N HIS A 369 -14.30 -8.56 18.32
CA HIS A 369 -15.49 -9.14 18.94
C HIS A 369 -16.25 -10.09 18.01
N ALA A 370 -16.21 -9.87 16.69
CA ALA A 370 -16.82 -10.72 15.68
C ALA A 370 -16.34 -12.18 15.78
N PRO A 371 -17.21 -13.18 15.50
CA PRO A 371 -16.89 -14.61 15.59
C PRO A 371 -15.58 -15.00 14.91
#